data_AF-A0A7S3AXN3-F1
#
_entry.id   AF-A0A7S3AXN3-F1
#
_cell.length_a   1.000
_cell.length_b   1.000
_cell.length_c   1.000
_cell.angle_alpha   90.00
_cell.angle_beta   90.00
_cell.angle_gamma   90.00
#
_symmetry.space_group_name_H-M   'P 1'
#
loop_
_entity.id
_entity.type
_entity.pdbx_description
1 polymer ?
#
loop_
_entity_poly.entity_id
_entity_poly.type
_entity_poly.pdbx_seq_one_letter_code
_entity_poly.pdbx_strand_id
1 'polypeptide(L)'
;MEANLPPELLARAASVPFDFTGRLARVASAMVAGAPVVATVLGGSNSGTTAARKGNWWQLAMLLLKQAHPQSNVTVLDRSTGGSGSAWMELCLSQYVSNQTELVLVEYAINDNPIAPLNSDATRALERLVRRLLALPLRPAVLFVNLFQFGAGGNGGNPFYNTAEHRFNEVAKYYGLP
;
A
#
# COMPACT_ATOMS: atom_id res chain seq x y z
N MET A 1 -8.52 18.84 -11.83
CA MET A 1 -7.82 19.91 -11.13
C MET A 1 -6.55 19.27 -10.58
N GLU A 2 -5.45 19.36 -11.30
CA GLU A 2 -4.15 18.92 -10.76
C GLU A 2 -3.76 19.91 -9.67
N ALA A 3 -3.81 19.47 -8.42
CA ALA A 3 -3.14 20.21 -7.36
C ALA A 3 -1.64 20.02 -7.60
N ASN A 4 -1.00 20.98 -8.25
CA ASN A 4 0.45 21.05 -8.36
C ASN A 4 1.03 21.35 -6.98
N LEU A 5 1.19 20.29 -6.18
CA LEU A 5 1.90 20.37 -4.92
C LEU A 5 3.37 20.68 -5.20
N PRO A 6 3.99 21.63 -4.48
CA PRO A 6 5.41 21.86 -4.56
C PRO A 6 6.21 20.55 -4.35
N PRO A 7 7.32 20.33 -5.10
CA PRO A 7 8.11 19.10 -4.98
C PRO A 7 8.55 18.75 -3.56
N GLU A 8 8.82 19.76 -2.73
CA GLU A 8 9.17 19.58 -1.33
C GLU A 8 8.03 19.00 -0.48
N LEU A 9 6.77 19.27 -0.84
CA LEU A 9 5.62 18.66 -0.17
C LEU A 9 5.39 17.23 -0.67
N LEU A 10 5.62 16.97 -1.96
CA LEU A 10 5.58 15.60 -2.51
C LEU A 10 6.66 14.71 -1.89
N ALA A 11 7.86 15.25 -1.68
CA ALA A 11 8.97 14.52 -1.05
C ALA A 11 8.64 14.06 0.38
N ARG A 12 7.76 14.77 1.10
CA ARG A 12 7.31 14.40 2.44
C ARG A 12 6.34 13.22 2.47
N ALA A 13 5.77 12.84 1.32
CA ALA A 13 4.85 11.71 1.23
C ALA A 13 5.57 10.35 1.29
N ALA A 14 6.87 10.29 0.98
CA ALA A 14 7.68 9.08 1.08
C ALA A 14 8.27 8.96 2.50
N SER A 15 7.59 8.22 3.39
CA SER A 15 8.04 8.01 4.78
C SER A 15 9.28 7.11 4.86
N VAL A 16 9.43 6.17 3.92
CA VAL A 16 10.63 5.35 3.72
C VAL A 16 11.05 5.50 2.26
N PRO A 17 11.92 6.47 1.93
CA PRO A 17 12.19 6.85 0.54
C PRO A 17 13.08 5.85 -0.21
N PHE A 18 13.44 4.72 0.41
CA PHE A 18 14.36 3.75 -0.15
C PHE A 18 13.77 2.33 -0.10
N ASP A 19 13.78 1.66 -1.25
CA ASP A 19 13.58 0.22 -1.33
C ASP A 19 14.93 -0.49 -1.16
N PHE A 20 15.20 -0.98 0.06
CA PHE A 20 16.43 -1.71 0.33
C PHE A 20 16.44 -3.12 -0.27
N THR A 21 15.30 -3.59 -0.77
CA THR A 21 15.16 -4.92 -1.37
C THR A 21 15.42 -4.92 -2.88
N GLY A 22 15.41 -3.74 -3.52
CA GLY A 22 15.48 -3.58 -4.99
C GLY A 22 14.28 -4.14 -5.75
N ARG A 23 13.26 -4.65 -5.05
CA ARG A 23 12.08 -5.29 -5.67
C ARG A 23 11.19 -4.27 -6.37
N LEU A 24 10.96 -3.10 -5.77
CA LEU A 24 10.19 -2.03 -6.40
C LEU A 24 10.92 -1.50 -7.63
N ALA A 25 12.23 -1.29 -7.56
CA ALA A 25 13.03 -0.85 -8.71
C ALA A 25 12.95 -1.85 -9.88
N ARG A 26 13.02 -3.15 -9.58
CA ARG A 26 12.83 -4.24 -10.56
C ARG A 26 11.47 -4.15 -11.24
N VAL A 27 10.40 -4.04 -10.45
CA VAL A 27 9.03 -3.99 -10.97
C VAL A 27 8.78 -2.71 -11.77
N ALA A 28 9.23 -1.56 -11.27
CA ALA A 28 9.13 -0.29 -11.97
C ALA A 28 9.86 -0.35 -13.33
N SER A 29 11.05 -0.94 -13.38
CA SER A 29 11.79 -1.15 -14.63
C SER A 29 11.00 -2.02 -15.62
N ALA A 30 10.36 -3.10 -15.13
CA ALA A 30 9.51 -3.96 -15.95
C ALA A 30 8.28 -3.21 -16.51
N MET A 31 7.60 -2.42 -15.66
CA MET A 31 6.46 -1.59 -16.06
C MET A 31 6.84 -0.56 -17.13
N VAL A 32 7.96 0.13 -16.95
CA VAL A 32 8.49 1.12 -17.91
C VAL A 32 8.92 0.45 -19.21
N ALA A 33 9.46 -0.77 -19.17
CA ALA A 33 9.81 -1.55 -20.36
C ALA A 33 8.59 -2.13 -21.11
N GLY A 34 7.37 -2.01 -20.56
CA GLY A 34 6.16 -2.59 -21.14
C GLY A 34 6.03 -4.10 -20.94
N ALA A 35 6.83 -4.68 -20.04
CA ALA A 35 6.66 -6.07 -19.65
C ALA A 35 5.29 -6.26 -18.97
N PRO A 36 4.61 -7.41 -19.15
CA PRO A 36 3.40 -7.72 -18.41
C PRO A 36 3.72 -7.79 -16.91
N VAL A 37 3.02 -6.99 -16.10
CA VAL A 37 3.16 -6.99 -14.64
C VAL A 37 1.80 -7.23 -14.00
N VAL A 38 1.73 -8.15 -13.03
CA VAL A 38 0.53 -8.35 -12.21
C VAL A 38 0.73 -7.66 -10.86
N ALA A 39 -0.12 -6.69 -10.58
CA ALA A 39 -0.19 -6.00 -9.30
C ALA A 39 -1.44 -6.44 -8.52
N THR A 40 -1.34 -6.55 -7.20
CA THR A 40 -2.48 -6.79 -6.30
C THR A 40 -2.64 -5.62 -5.34
N VAL A 41 -3.87 -5.13 -5.17
CA VAL A 41 -4.21 -4.12 -4.15
C VAL A 41 -4.86 -4.82 -2.97
N LEU A 42 -4.22 -4.74 -1.80
CA LEU A 42 -4.78 -5.15 -0.53
C LEU A 42 -5.15 -3.89 0.25
N GLY A 43 -6.43 -3.63 0.46
CA GLY A 43 -6.83 -2.56 1.34
C GLY A 43 -8.24 -2.62 1.86
N GLY A 44 -8.60 -1.58 2.61
CA GLY A 44 -9.93 -1.42 3.19
C GLY A 44 -10.96 -0.89 2.21
N SER A 45 -12.02 -0.28 2.73
CA SER A 45 -13.09 0.34 1.91
C SER A 45 -12.60 1.48 1.03
N ASN A 46 -11.51 2.16 1.42
CA ASN A 46 -10.92 3.28 0.67
C ASN A 46 -10.01 2.85 -0.48
N SER A 47 -9.65 1.57 -0.54
CA SER A 47 -8.95 0.97 -1.67
C SER A 47 -9.88 0.20 -2.60
N GLY A 48 -11.17 0.09 -2.28
CA GLY A 48 -12.18 -0.63 -3.06
C GLY A 48 -13.57 -0.01 -2.96
N THR A 49 -14.47 -0.66 -2.22
CA THR A 49 -15.94 -0.48 -2.29
C THR A 49 -16.45 0.96 -2.18
N THR A 50 -15.86 1.80 -1.33
CA THR A 50 -16.27 3.20 -1.18
C THR A 50 -15.57 4.12 -2.18
N ALA A 51 -14.30 3.85 -2.49
CA ALA A 51 -13.50 4.63 -3.46
C ALA A 51 -13.89 4.39 -4.93
N ALA A 52 -14.33 3.17 -5.27
CA ALA A 52 -14.77 2.80 -6.62
C ALA A 52 -15.91 3.67 -7.15
N ARG A 53 -16.69 4.32 -6.27
CA ARG A 53 -17.78 5.24 -6.67
C ARG A 53 -17.30 6.64 -7.09
N LYS A 54 -16.06 7.02 -6.76
CA LYS A 54 -15.51 8.37 -6.99
C LYS A 54 -14.18 8.39 -7.75
N GLY A 55 -13.67 7.24 -8.14
CA GLY A 55 -12.33 7.07 -8.69
C GLY A 55 -11.36 6.62 -7.60
N ASN A 56 -10.69 5.49 -7.81
CA ASN A 56 -9.81 4.89 -6.82
C ASN A 56 -8.37 5.41 -6.94
N TRP A 57 -7.67 5.57 -5.82
CA TRP A 57 -6.32 6.15 -5.80
C TRP A 57 -5.33 5.31 -6.63
N TRP A 58 -5.46 3.98 -6.60
CA TRP A 58 -4.58 3.10 -7.38
C TRP A 58 -4.93 3.15 -8.87
N GLN A 59 -6.20 3.35 -9.22
CA GLN A 59 -6.62 3.54 -10.62
C GLN A 59 -6.03 4.84 -11.17
N LEU A 60 -6.02 5.91 -10.37
CA LEU A 60 -5.35 7.16 -10.74
C LEU A 60 -3.85 6.96 -10.90
N ALA A 61 -3.19 6.22 -9.98
CA ALA A 61 -1.77 5.89 -10.11
C ALA A 61 -1.48 5.10 -11.40
N MET A 62 -2.31 4.12 -11.74
CA MET A 62 -2.17 3.36 -12.99
C MET A 62 -2.44 4.23 -14.23
N LEU A 63 -3.41 5.15 -14.16
CA LEU A 63 -3.67 6.09 -15.25
C LEU A 63 -2.47 7.01 -15.49
N LEU A 64 -1.89 7.57 -14.43
CA LEU A 64 -0.68 8.41 -14.51
C LEU A 64 0.51 7.61 -15.04
N LEU A 65 0.68 6.36 -14.60
CA LEU A 65 1.70 5.46 -15.14
C LEU A 65 1.51 5.23 -16.63
N LYS A 66 0.26 5.00 -17.09
CA LYS A 66 -0.05 4.78 -18.50
C LYS A 66 0.15 6.04 -19.34
N GLN A 67 -0.12 7.22 -18.80
CA GLN A 67 0.14 8.51 -19.46
C GLN A 67 1.64 8.77 -19.61
N ALA A 68 2.45 8.52 -18.57
CA ALA A 68 3.89 8.69 -18.60
C ALA A 68 4.61 7.62 -19.44
N HIS A 69 4.08 6.39 -19.43
CA HIS A 69 4.63 5.22 -20.10
C HIS A 69 3.53 4.47 -20.87
N PRO A 70 3.17 4.90 -22.10
CA PRO A 70 2.07 4.33 -22.87
C PRO A 70 2.20 2.82 -23.15
N GLN A 71 3.43 2.31 -23.22
CA GLN A 71 3.72 0.87 -23.37
C GLN A 71 3.45 0.02 -22.12
N SER A 72 3.24 0.64 -20.94
CA SER A 72 3.06 -0.09 -19.69
C SER A 72 1.88 -1.07 -19.78
N ASN A 73 2.10 -2.30 -19.30
CA ASN A 73 1.14 -3.40 -19.37
C ASN A 73 0.92 -3.99 -17.97
N VAL A 74 0.12 -3.28 -17.17
CA VAL A 74 -0.14 -3.65 -15.78
C VAL A 74 -1.55 -4.20 -15.63
N THR A 75 -1.68 -5.43 -15.16
CA THR A 75 -2.96 -6.00 -14.71
C THR A 75 -3.06 -5.82 -13.20
N VAL A 76 -4.09 -5.09 -12.75
CA VAL A 76 -4.35 -4.91 -11.31
C VAL A 76 -5.47 -5.81 -10.83
N LEU A 77 -5.20 -6.59 -9.79
CA LEU A 77 -6.18 -7.38 -9.05
C LEU A 77 -6.62 -6.58 -7.82
N ASP A 78 -7.81 -5.99 -7.87
CA ASP A 78 -8.40 -5.36 -6.69
C ASP A 78 -8.91 -6.44 -5.72
N ARG A 79 -8.28 -6.50 -4.56
CA ARG A 79 -8.54 -7.47 -3.49
C ARG A 79 -8.91 -6.76 -2.19
N SER A 80 -9.36 -5.52 -2.32
CA SER A 80 -9.79 -4.69 -1.21
C SER A 80 -11.08 -5.22 -0.59
N THR A 81 -11.14 -5.23 0.73
CA THR A 81 -12.30 -5.70 1.50
C THR A 81 -12.73 -4.61 2.46
N GLY A 82 -13.98 -4.12 2.31
CA GLY A 82 -14.49 -3.05 3.15
C GLY A 82 -14.53 -3.45 4.63
N GLY A 83 -14.04 -2.56 5.51
CA GLY A 83 -14.02 -2.79 6.95
C GLY A 83 -12.99 -3.81 7.45
N SER A 84 -12.08 -4.28 6.58
CA SER A 84 -10.98 -5.15 7.00
C SER A 84 -9.71 -4.35 7.34
N GLY A 85 -8.83 -4.98 8.12
CA GLY A 85 -7.50 -4.48 8.46
C GLY A 85 -6.42 -5.51 8.19
N SER A 86 -5.17 -5.17 8.50
CA SER A 86 -4.01 -6.03 8.21
C SER A 86 -4.12 -7.40 8.90
N ALA A 87 -4.65 -7.45 10.13
CA ALA A 87 -4.81 -8.69 10.88
C ALA A 87 -5.81 -9.66 10.23
N TRP A 88 -6.87 -9.13 9.63
CA TRP A 88 -7.83 -9.96 8.89
C TRP A 88 -7.23 -10.47 7.58
N MET A 89 -6.55 -9.58 6.84
CA MET A 89 -5.90 -9.95 5.58
C MET A 89 -4.78 -10.96 5.79
N GLU A 90 -4.06 -10.90 6.92
CA GLU A 90 -3.10 -11.93 7.31
C GLU A 90 -3.75 -13.30 7.29
N LEU A 91 -4.88 -13.49 7.97
CA LEU A 91 -5.58 -14.78 8.02
C LEU A 91 -6.06 -15.26 6.65
N CYS A 92 -6.48 -14.34 5.78
CA CYS A 92 -7.11 -14.67 4.50
C CYS A 92 -6.15 -14.64 3.28
N LEU A 93 -4.88 -14.27 3.46
CA LEU A 93 -3.97 -13.89 2.37
C LEU A 93 -3.92 -14.86 1.17
N SER A 94 -3.95 -16.17 1.43
CA SER A 94 -3.85 -17.21 0.38
C SER A 94 -5.01 -17.20 -0.62
N GLN A 95 -6.16 -16.64 -0.24
CA GLN A 95 -7.32 -16.50 -1.11
C GLN A 95 -7.30 -15.18 -1.90
N TYR A 96 -6.51 -14.22 -1.43
CA TYR A 96 -6.53 -12.84 -1.94
C TYR A 96 -5.34 -12.53 -2.85
N VAL A 97 -4.17 -13.16 -2.66
CA VAL A 97 -2.99 -12.89 -3.49
C VAL A 97 -2.64 -14.06 -4.39
N SER A 98 -2.53 -13.79 -5.69
CA SER A 98 -2.09 -14.76 -6.69
C SER A 98 -0.58 -14.99 -6.61
N ASN A 99 -0.12 -16.22 -6.86
CA ASN A 99 1.30 -16.54 -7.02
C ASN A 99 1.96 -15.83 -8.22
N GLN A 100 1.18 -15.23 -9.11
CA GLN A 100 1.67 -14.42 -10.23
C GLN A 100 1.89 -12.95 -9.85
N THR A 101 1.60 -12.55 -8.61
CA THR A 101 1.73 -11.15 -8.18
C THR A 101 3.19 -10.75 -8.08
N GLU A 102 3.52 -9.60 -8.69
CA GLU A 102 4.86 -9.00 -8.66
C GLU A 102 4.90 -7.68 -7.90
N LEU A 103 3.77 -6.99 -7.77
CA LEU A 103 3.59 -5.80 -6.94
C LEU A 103 2.41 -5.99 -5.99
N VAL A 104 2.58 -5.69 -4.71
CA VAL A 104 1.51 -5.65 -3.74
C VAL A 104 1.44 -4.24 -3.16
N LEU A 105 0.32 -3.59 -3.37
CA LEU A 105 -0.01 -2.32 -2.73
C LEU A 105 -0.80 -2.63 -1.46
N VAL A 106 -0.33 -2.19 -0.29
CA VAL A 106 -0.96 -2.51 1.00
C VAL A 106 -1.42 -1.23 1.70
N GLU A 107 -2.73 -1.12 1.94
CA GLU A 107 -3.37 0.06 2.52
C GLU A 107 -4.36 -0.35 3.63
N TYR A 108 -3.95 -0.18 4.89
CA TYR A 108 -4.83 -0.44 6.05
C TYR A 108 -4.63 0.58 7.17
N ALA A 109 -3.93 1.69 6.93
CA ALA A 109 -3.51 2.63 7.96
C ALA A 109 -4.68 3.32 8.68
N ILE A 110 -5.82 3.45 8.01
CA ILE A 110 -7.07 3.97 8.56
C ILE A 110 -7.94 2.90 9.21
N ASN A 111 -7.71 1.61 8.90
CA ASN A 111 -8.51 0.49 9.40
C ASN A 111 -7.92 -0.11 10.66
N ASP A 112 -6.59 -0.15 10.75
CA ASP A 112 -5.88 -0.70 11.89
C ASP A 112 -5.96 0.24 13.10
N ASN A 113 -6.02 -0.33 14.31
CA ASN A 113 -6.15 0.42 15.56
C ASN A 113 -5.03 1.46 15.71
N PRO A 114 -5.30 2.78 15.70
CA PRO A 114 -4.26 3.81 15.68
C PRO A 114 -3.30 3.77 16.89
N ILE A 115 -3.79 3.39 18.07
CA ILE A 115 -3.04 3.44 19.34
C ILE A 115 -2.41 2.11 19.76
N ALA A 116 -2.46 1.07 18.91
CA ALA A 116 -1.87 -0.21 19.27
C ALA A 116 -0.35 -0.09 19.51
N PRO A 117 0.19 -0.64 20.62
CA PRO A 117 1.64 -0.66 20.87
C PRO A 117 2.41 -1.44 19.80
N LEU A 118 3.70 -1.13 19.60
CA LEU A 118 4.56 -1.85 18.64
C LEU A 118 4.71 -3.34 18.97
N ASN A 119 4.64 -3.74 20.23
CA ASN A 119 4.70 -5.15 20.65
C ASN A 119 3.33 -5.85 20.71
N SER A 120 2.26 -5.21 20.21
CA SER A 120 0.90 -5.75 20.23
C SER A 120 0.67 -6.85 19.19
N ASP A 121 -0.39 -7.63 19.38
CA ASP A 121 -0.81 -8.64 18.41
C ASP A 121 -1.23 -8.04 17.07
N ALA A 122 -1.73 -6.80 17.05
CA ALA A 122 -2.02 -6.08 15.83
C ALA A 122 -0.75 -5.84 15.01
N THR A 123 0.33 -5.37 15.64
CA THR A 123 1.62 -5.19 14.96
C THR A 123 2.22 -6.51 14.49
N ARG A 124 2.13 -7.56 15.33
CA ARG A 124 2.58 -8.91 14.94
C ARG A 124 1.79 -9.44 13.74
N ALA A 125 0.50 -9.13 13.63
CA ALA A 125 -0.30 -9.54 12.48
C ALA A 125 0.11 -8.81 11.21
N LEU A 126 0.33 -7.49 11.26
CA LEU A 126 0.91 -6.73 10.15
C LEU A 126 2.27 -7.29 9.72
N GLU A 127 3.16 -7.58 10.69
CA GLU A 127 4.46 -8.18 10.41
C GLU A 127 4.33 -9.56 9.74
N ARG A 128 3.45 -10.45 10.25
CA ARG A 128 3.22 -11.75 9.63
C ARG A 128 2.68 -11.62 8.21
N LEU A 129 1.77 -10.67 7.97
CA LEU A 129 1.29 -10.35 6.63
C LEU A 129 2.46 -9.98 5.71
N VAL A 130 3.32 -9.04 6.12
CA VAL A 130 4.51 -8.63 5.36
C VAL A 130 5.43 -9.81 5.08
N ARG A 131 5.79 -10.60 6.10
CA ARG A 131 6.68 -11.76 5.94
C ARG A 131 6.12 -12.76 4.92
N ARG A 132 4.80 -13.00 4.95
CA ARG A 132 4.14 -13.90 4.00
C ARG A 132 4.15 -13.34 2.58
N LEU A 133 3.88 -12.04 2.41
CA LEU A 133 3.98 -11.37 1.10
C LEU A 133 5.40 -11.45 0.52
N LEU A 134 6.41 -11.19 1.35
CA LEU A 134 7.81 -11.22 0.93
C LEU A 134 8.31 -12.63 0.58
N ALA A 135 7.67 -13.67 1.12
CA ALA A 135 7.92 -15.09 0.86
C ALA A 135 7.15 -15.67 -0.33
N LEU A 136 6.32 -14.88 -1.03
CA LEU A 136 5.62 -15.34 -2.23
C LEU A 136 6.61 -15.73 -3.35
N PRO A 137 6.24 -16.67 -4.25
CA PRO A 137 7.17 -17.26 -5.20
C PRO A 137 7.92 -16.26 -6.09
N LEU A 138 7.23 -15.22 -6.58
CA LEU A 138 7.82 -14.20 -7.45
C LEU A 138 8.54 -13.08 -6.68
N ARG A 139 8.62 -13.19 -5.35
CA ARG A 139 9.26 -12.18 -4.47
C ARG A 139 8.76 -10.76 -4.81
N PRO A 140 7.45 -10.51 -4.68
CA PRO A 140 6.86 -9.25 -5.11
C PRO A 140 7.46 -8.07 -4.36
N ALA A 141 7.45 -6.91 -5.01
CA ALA A 141 7.59 -5.63 -4.34
C ALA A 141 6.37 -5.42 -3.44
N VAL A 142 6.58 -4.99 -2.20
CA VAL A 142 5.51 -4.59 -1.29
C VAL A 142 5.69 -3.10 -1.07
N LEU A 143 4.64 -2.33 -1.38
CA LEU A 143 4.60 -0.88 -1.19
C LEU A 143 3.47 -0.56 -0.23
N PHE A 144 3.79 0.07 0.89
CA PHE A 144 2.77 0.59 1.78
C PHE A 144 2.18 1.87 1.23
N VAL A 145 0.86 1.97 1.25
CA VAL A 145 0.13 3.17 0.92
C VAL A 145 -0.65 3.57 2.16
N ASN A 146 -0.21 4.64 2.81
CA ASN A 146 -0.82 5.15 4.01
C ASN A 146 -1.84 6.23 3.63
N LEU A 147 -3.12 5.85 3.58
CA LEU A 147 -4.21 6.83 3.50
C LEU A 147 -4.45 7.45 4.88
N PHE A 148 -5.02 8.65 4.87
CA PHE A 148 -5.33 9.42 6.07
C PHE A 148 -6.82 9.80 6.10
N GLN A 149 -7.33 10.12 7.29
CA GLN A 149 -8.69 10.62 7.47
C GLN A 149 -8.71 12.15 7.61
N PHE A 150 -9.42 12.83 6.70
CA PHE A 150 -9.58 14.29 6.69
C PHE A 150 -10.73 14.75 7.63
N GLY A 151 -10.63 15.96 8.21
CA GLY A 151 -11.71 16.57 9.02
C GLY A 151 -11.64 16.29 10.52
N ALA A 152 -10.55 15.73 10.98
CA ALA A 152 -10.19 15.64 12.39
C ALA A 152 -8.72 16.02 12.48
N GLY A 153 -8.30 16.75 13.51
CA GLY A 153 -6.90 16.64 13.91
C GLY A 153 -6.71 15.19 14.32
N GLY A 154 -6.32 14.35 13.35
CA GLY A 154 -6.34 12.88 13.22
C GLY A 154 -7.61 12.16 13.72
N ASN A 155 -8.15 11.18 13.00
CA ASN A 155 -9.03 10.15 13.59
C ASN A 155 -10.18 10.61 14.54
N GLY A 156 -11.05 11.54 14.13
CA GLY A 156 -12.18 12.01 14.96
C GLY A 156 -11.85 12.97 16.13
N GLY A 157 -10.65 13.58 16.15
CA GLY A 157 -10.20 14.55 17.17
C GLY A 157 -8.88 14.16 17.86
N ASN A 158 -8.24 13.09 17.39
CA ASN A 158 -6.99 12.50 17.85
C ASN A 158 -5.75 13.09 17.13
N PRO A 159 -4.74 13.65 17.82
CA PRO A 159 -3.58 14.32 17.20
C PRO A 159 -2.99 13.65 15.95
N PHE A 160 -2.38 14.41 15.04
CA PHE A 160 -1.88 13.90 13.74
C PHE A 160 -0.97 12.65 13.83
N TYR A 161 -0.29 12.44 14.96
CA TYR A 161 0.57 11.28 15.23
C TYR A 161 -0.19 10.04 15.71
N ASN A 162 -1.49 10.15 15.95
CA ASN A 162 -2.35 9.09 16.45
C ASN A 162 -3.05 8.35 15.29
N THR A 163 -2.22 7.80 14.41
CA THR A 163 -2.61 7.02 13.24
C THR A 163 -1.86 5.68 13.26
N ALA A 164 -2.38 4.66 12.56
CA ALA A 164 -1.64 3.41 12.42
C ALA A 164 -0.36 3.57 11.58
N GLU A 165 -0.23 4.66 10.81
CA GLU A 165 0.87 4.94 9.89
C GLU A 165 2.23 4.82 10.59
N HIS A 166 2.35 5.22 11.86
CA HIS A 166 3.58 5.07 12.61
C HIS A 166 4.06 3.61 12.64
N ARG A 167 3.15 2.65 12.90
CA ARG A 167 3.51 1.24 12.92
C ARG A 167 3.81 0.67 11.54
N PHE A 168 3.05 1.10 10.53
CA PHE A 168 3.33 0.73 9.15
C PHE A 168 4.74 1.19 8.77
N ASN A 169 5.12 2.41 9.13
CA ASN A 169 6.46 2.95 8.90
C ASN A 169 7.54 2.19 9.68
N GLU A 170 7.31 1.80 10.93
CA GLU A 170 8.31 1.02 11.70
C GLU A 170 8.51 -0.37 11.09
N VAL A 171 7.43 -1.06 10.70
CA VAL A 171 7.53 -2.34 9.98
C VAL A 171 8.19 -2.15 8.61
N ALA A 172 7.84 -1.09 7.88
CA ALA A 172 8.43 -0.74 6.58
C ALA A 172 9.95 -0.60 6.70
N LYS A 173 10.42 0.22 7.65
CA LYS A 173 11.84 0.43 7.91
C LYS A 173 12.57 -0.87 8.24
N TYR A 174 11.98 -1.70 9.10
CA TYR A 174 12.61 -2.97 9.50
C TYR A 174 12.79 -3.93 8.33
N TYR A 175 11.80 -4.01 7.42
CA TYR A 175 11.84 -4.88 6.24
C TYR A 175 12.40 -4.21 4.98
N GLY A 176 12.77 -2.93 5.07
CA GLY A 176 13.30 -2.14 3.96
C GLY A 176 12.29 -1.87 2.84
N LEU A 177 11.01 -1.70 3.20
CA LEU A 177 9.90 -1.48 2.27
C LEU A 177 9.64 0.02 2.06
N PRO A 178 9.31 0.43 0.83
CA PRO A 178 8.83 1.78 0.53
C PRO A 178 7.38 2.01 0.97
#